data_AF-A0A0L0LP29-F1
#
_entry.id   AF-A0A0L0LP29-F1
#
_cell.length_a   1.000
_cell.length_b   1.000
_cell.length_c   1.000
_cell.angle_alpha   90.00
_cell.angle_beta   90.00
_cell.angle_gamma   90.00
#
_symmetry.space_group_name_H-M   'P 1'
#
loop_
_entity.id
_entity.type
_entity.pdbx_description
1 polymer ?
#
loop_
_entity_poly.entity_id
_entity_poly.type
_entity_poly.pdbx_seq_one_letter_code
_entity_poly.pdbx_strand_id
1 'polypeptide(L)'
;MNLKKYLPFALTGSLIGAGIGYLFTHTIQYGICIYEGLKRDPACLNFYDRIGVPAFYGFGALAIVFALLLAVPKAIPAWKKFAKWYVPIAALIFIFYPTNQSMDFLTPSLGIAAQWIAGVYLAISLVIIIRASK
;
A
#
# COMPACT_ATOMS: atom_id res chain seq x y z
N MET A 1 18.71 18.03 -5.23
CA MET A 1 18.60 16.56 -5.38
C MET A 1 17.76 16.24 -6.61
N ASN A 2 18.31 15.59 -7.63
CA ASN A 2 17.62 15.34 -8.91
C ASN A 2 16.57 14.21 -8.74
N LEU A 3 15.35 14.55 -8.32
CA LEU A 3 14.33 13.56 -7.95
C LEU A 3 13.97 12.60 -9.10
N LYS A 4 14.12 13.03 -10.36
CA LYS A 4 13.94 12.16 -11.54
C LYS A 4 14.86 10.94 -11.55
N LYS A 5 16.09 11.06 -11.02
CA LYS A 5 17.08 9.97 -10.99
C LYS A 5 16.75 8.92 -9.92
N TYR A 6 16.03 9.30 -8.87
CA TYR A 6 15.64 8.40 -7.76
C TYR A 6 14.28 7.74 -7.96
N LEU A 7 13.44 8.32 -8.83
CA LEU A 7 12.12 7.80 -9.13
C LEU A 7 12.09 6.34 -9.63
N PRO A 8 13.00 5.87 -10.52
CA PRO A 8 13.03 4.46 -10.90
C PRO A 8 13.40 3.54 -9.73
N PHE A 9 14.33 3.95 -8.86
CA PHE A 9 14.66 3.18 -7.66
C PHE A 9 13.48 3.10 -6.68
N ALA A 10 12.73 4.21 -6.53
CA ALA A 10 11.53 4.25 -5.69
C ALA A 10 10.41 3.37 -6.25
N LEU A 11 10.25 3.34 -7.59
CA LEU A 11 9.34 2.43 -8.27
C LEU A 11 9.72 0.97 -8.01
N THR A 12 10.98 0.60 -8.24
CA THR A 12 11.46 -0.77 -7.98
C THR A 12 11.27 -1.17 -6.52
N GLY A 13 11.63 -0.29 -5.58
CA GLY A 13 11.42 -0.54 -4.15
C GLY A 13 9.95 -0.74 -3.79
N SER A 14 9.05 0.00 -4.44
CA SER A 14 7.60 -0.12 -4.23
C SER A 14 7.03 -1.40 -4.85
N LEU A 15 7.54 -1.82 -6.01
CA LEU A 15 7.17 -3.12 -6.61
C LEU A 15 7.63 -4.29 -5.72
N ILE A 16 8.85 -4.22 -5.19
CA ILE A 16 9.36 -5.23 -4.24
C ILE A 16 8.50 -5.24 -2.96
N GLY A 17 8.22 -4.07 -2.38
CA GLY A 17 7.39 -3.95 -1.19
C GLY A 17 5.97 -4.49 -1.40
N ALA A 18 5.37 -4.22 -2.56
CA ALA A 18 4.07 -4.78 -2.94
C ALA A 18 4.15 -6.30 -3.09
N GLY A 19 5.20 -6.82 -3.73
CA GLY A 19 5.44 -8.27 -3.86
C GLY A 19 5.57 -8.96 -2.50
N ILE A 20 6.34 -8.37 -1.57
CA ILE A 20 6.46 -8.89 -0.20
C ILE A 20 5.08 -8.87 0.51
N GLY A 21 4.32 -7.78 0.36
CA GLY A 21 2.95 -7.71 0.89
C GLY A 21 2.03 -8.79 0.30
N TYR A 22 2.15 -9.07 -0.99
CA TYR A 22 1.41 -10.15 -1.66
C TYR A 22 1.76 -11.53 -1.08
N LEU A 23 3.05 -11.79 -0.84
CA LEU A 23 3.49 -13.04 -0.21
C LEU A 23 2.89 -13.21 1.19
N PHE A 24 2.86 -12.13 1.99
CA PHE A 24 2.31 -12.16 3.34
C PHE A 24 0.78 -12.29 3.38
N THR A 25 0.06 -11.78 2.38
CA THR A 25 -1.39 -11.99 2.27
C THR A 25 -1.77 -13.40 1.77
N HIS A 26 -0.82 -14.12 1.16
CA HIS A 26 -1.05 -15.46 0.60
C HIS A 26 -0.26 -16.54 1.35
N THR A 27 -0.04 -16.36 2.65
CA THR A 27 0.74 -17.27 3.51
C THR A 27 0.25 -18.71 3.51
N ILE A 28 -1.05 -18.96 3.30
CA ILE A 28 -1.60 -20.31 3.16
C ILE A 28 -1.12 -20.98 1.87
N GLN A 29 -1.13 -20.25 0.74
CA GLN A 29 -0.72 -20.80 -0.55
C GLN A 29 0.78 -21.15 -0.57
N TYR A 30 1.59 -20.37 0.14
CA TYR A 30 3.02 -20.61 0.28
C TYR A 30 3.41 -21.53 1.44
N GLY A 31 2.43 -22.10 2.16
CA GLY A 31 2.68 -23.03 3.26
C GLY A 31 3.33 -22.42 4.51
N ILE A 32 3.32 -21.09 4.65
CA ILE A 32 4.01 -20.36 5.73
C ILE A 32 3.26 -20.49 7.07
N CYS A 33 1.92 -20.41 7.04
CA CYS A 33 1.07 -20.50 8.24
C CYS A 33 0.32 -21.84 8.35
N ILE A 34 0.90 -22.92 7.79
CA ILE A 34 0.37 -24.28 7.88
C ILE A 34 1.23 -25.07 8.88
N TYR A 35 0.61 -25.75 9.83
CA TYR A 35 1.28 -26.74 10.68
C TYR A 35 0.46 -28.03 10.74
N GLU A 36 1.16 -29.15 11.02
CA GLU A 36 0.65 -30.53 11.15
C GLU A 36 -0.66 -30.85 10.40
N GLY A 37 -0.53 -31.41 9.19
CA GLY A 37 -1.66 -32.05 8.49
C GLY A 37 -2.76 -31.09 7.99
N LEU A 38 -2.38 -29.92 7.45
CA LEU A 38 -3.27 -28.86 6.93
C LEU A 38 -4.02 -28.00 7.99
N LYS A 39 -3.64 -28.04 9.26
CA LYS A 39 -4.21 -27.10 10.25
C LYS A 39 -3.61 -25.70 10.06
N ARG A 40 -4.48 -24.69 10.16
CA ARG A 40 -4.14 -23.27 9.99
C ARG A 40 -3.85 -22.65 11.34
N ASP A 41 -2.77 -21.89 11.46
CA ASP A 41 -2.51 -21.08 12.65
C ASP A 41 -3.20 -19.71 12.52
N PRO A 42 -4.28 -19.43 13.29
CA PRO A 42 -4.98 -18.16 13.22
C PRO A 42 -4.11 -16.98 13.72
N ALA A 43 -3.16 -17.22 14.63
CA ALA A 43 -2.27 -16.17 15.12
C ALA A 43 -1.23 -15.78 14.05
N CYS A 44 -0.66 -16.78 13.36
CA CYS A 44 0.20 -16.57 12.20
C CYS A 44 -0.52 -15.80 11.09
N LEU A 45 -1.72 -16.26 10.71
CA LEU A 45 -2.53 -15.62 9.67
C LEU A 45 -2.81 -14.15 9.99
N ASN A 46 -3.29 -13.87 11.20
CA ASN A 46 -3.62 -12.51 11.61
C ASN A 46 -2.37 -11.60 11.62
N PHE A 47 -1.22 -12.13 12.08
CA PHE A 47 0.04 -11.38 12.07
C PHE A 47 0.47 -10.99 10.65
N TYR A 48 0.50 -11.96 9.73
CA TYR A 48 0.94 -11.70 8.37
C TYR A 48 -0.07 -10.88 7.57
N ASP A 49 -1.37 -11.05 7.77
CA ASP A 49 -2.38 -10.20 7.13
C ASP A 49 -2.26 -8.74 7.60
N ARG A 50 -1.98 -8.51 8.89
CA ARG A 50 -1.83 -7.17 9.45
C ARG A 50 -0.69 -6.37 8.81
N ILE A 51 0.36 -7.06 8.38
CA ILE A 51 1.52 -6.43 7.71
C ILE A 51 1.32 -6.46 6.19
N GLY A 52 0.89 -7.61 5.67
CA GLY A 52 0.79 -7.92 4.26
C GLY A 52 -0.25 -7.08 3.54
N VAL A 53 -1.45 -6.93 4.12
CA VAL A 53 -2.54 -6.18 3.49
C VAL A 53 -2.16 -4.69 3.29
N PRO A 54 -1.75 -3.94 4.33
CA PRO A 54 -1.31 -2.56 4.15
C PRO A 54 -0.09 -2.42 3.25
N ALA A 55 0.87 -3.35 3.34
CA ALA A 55 2.05 -3.33 2.48
C ALA A 55 1.66 -3.53 1.00
N PHE A 56 0.81 -4.50 0.69
CA PHE A 56 0.39 -4.79 -0.67
C PHE A 56 -0.32 -3.60 -1.32
N TYR A 57 -1.36 -3.07 -0.66
CA TYR A 57 -2.12 -1.95 -1.21
C TYR A 57 -1.35 -0.63 -1.17
N GLY A 58 -0.61 -0.36 -0.09
CA GLY A 58 0.16 0.87 0.07
C GLY A 58 1.33 0.96 -0.91
N PHE A 59 2.17 -0.07 -0.99
CA PHE A 59 3.27 -0.09 -1.94
C PHE A 59 2.80 -0.27 -3.39
N GLY A 60 1.71 -1.01 -3.62
CA GLY A 60 1.09 -1.10 -4.94
C GLY A 60 0.62 0.27 -5.45
N ALA A 61 -0.06 1.05 -4.60
CA ALA A 61 -0.48 2.40 -4.93
C ALA A 61 0.72 3.34 -5.18
N LEU A 62 1.78 3.26 -4.35
CA LEU A 62 3.02 4.00 -4.58
C LEU A 62 3.67 3.64 -5.92
N ALA A 63 3.72 2.36 -6.28
CA ALA A 63 4.28 1.90 -7.55
C ALA A 63 3.53 2.51 -8.74
N ILE A 64 2.18 2.49 -8.70
CA ILE A 64 1.36 3.11 -9.75
C ILE A 64 1.67 4.61 -9.88
N VAL A 65 1.72 5.34 -8.76
CA VAL A 65 1.99 6.78 -8.80
C VAL A 65 3.40 7.08 -9.26
N PHE A 66 4.40 6.30 -8.85
CA PHE A 66 5.77 6.46 -9.34
C PHE A 66 5.89 6.19 -10.83
N ALA A 67 5.18 5.20 -11.37
CA ALA A 67 5.11 4.95 -12.80
C ALA A 67 4.50 6.16 -13.55
N LEU A 68 3.42 6.74 -13.04
CA LEU A 68 2.81 7.94 -13.63
C LEU A 68 3.73 9.18 -13.54
N LEU A 69 4.45 9.35 -12.43
CA LEU A 69 5.39 10.45 -12.26
C LEU A 69 6.63 10.33 -13.16
N LEU A 70 7.00 9.12 -13.60
CA LEU A 70 8.05 8.93 -14.61
C LEU A 70 7.61 9.53 -15.95
N ALA A 71 6.34 9.36 -16.32
CA ALA A 71 5.78 9.96 -17.53
C ALA A 71 5.59 11.49 -17.41
N VAL A 72 5.20 11.98 -16.23
CA VAL A 72 4.93 13.41 -15.98
C VAL A 72 5.81 13.95 -14.85
N PRO A 73 7.11 14.17 -15.10
CA PRO A 73 8.05 14.56 -14.05
C PRO A 73 7.84 15.99 -13.54
N LYS A 74 7.04 16.82 -14.24
CA LYS A 74 6.65 18.16 -13.80
C LYS A 74 5.75 18.13 -12.55
N ALA A 75 5.00 17.04 -12.34
CA ALA A 75 4.07 16.88 -11.22
C ALA A 75 4.76 16.55 -9.88
N ILE A 76 6.01 16.08 -9.94
CA ILE A 76 6.81 15.65 -8.78
C ILE A 76 6.79 16.62 -7.59
N PRO A 77 7.11 17.93 -7.74
CA PRO A 77 7.16 18.84 -6.60
C PRO A 77 5.80 19.05 -5.93
N ALA A 78 4.70 19.06 -6.70
CA ALA A 78 3.35 19.16 -6.17
C ALA A 78 2.94 17.88 -5.43
N TRP A 79 3.16 16.72 -6.06
CA TRP A 79 2.87 15.42 -5.47
C TRP A 79 3.65 15.19 -4.17
N LYS A 80 4.92 15.58 -4.10
CA LYS A 80 5.75 15.41 -2.91
C LYS A 80 5.17 16.11 -1.68
N LYS A 81 4.57 17.30 -1.84
CA LYS A 81 3.92 18.03 -0.74
C LYS A 81 2.75 17.25 -0.15
N PHE A 82 1.96 16.61 -1.01
CA PHE A 82 0.86 15.74 -0.62
C PHE A 82 1.37 14.46 0.07
N ALA A 83 2.29 13.74 -0.59
CA ALA A 83 2.81 12.47 -0.08
C ALA A 83 3.51 12.60 1.27
N LYS A 84 4.18 13.75 1.54
CA LYS A 84 4.83 14.03 2.83
C LYS A 84 3.88 13.92 4.03
N TRP A 85 2.60 14.29 3.84
CA TRP A 85 1.59 14.24 4.90
C TRP A 85 0.76 12.98 4.83
N TYR A 86 0.34 12.59 3.63
CA TYR A 86 -0.57 11.46 3.47
C TYR A 86 0.07 10.13 3.88
N VAL A 87 1.31 9.87 3.47
CA VAL A 87 1.96 8.57 3.70
C VAL A 87 2.16 8.28 5.20
N PRO A 88 2.67 9.22 6.03
CA PRO A 88 2.73 9.01 7.48
C PRO A 88 1.35 8.83 8.13
N ILE A 89 0.35 9.60 7.71
CA ILE A 89 -1.01 9.48 8.24
C ILE A 89 -1.58 8.09 7.92
N ALA A 90 -1.44 7.62 6.68
CA ALA A 90 -1.86 6.27 6.29
C ALA A 90 -1.15 5.18 7.11
N ALA A 91 0.17 5.32 7.31
CA ALA A 91 0.93 4.38 8.13
C ALA A 91 0.43 4.34 9.58
N LEU A 92 0.15 5.50 10.19
CA LEU A 92 -0.41 5.58 11.54
C LEU A 92 -1.79 4.94 11.62
N ILE A 93 -2.66 5.17 10.62
CA ILE A 93 -3.98 4.54 10.56
C ILE A 93 -3.85 3.02 10.59
N PHE A 94 -2.91 2.44 9.82
CA PHE A 94 -2.70 0.99 9.80
C PHE A 94 -2.10 0.44 11.10
N ILE A 95 -1.19 1.17 11.74
CA ILE A 95 -0.59 0.77 13.03
C ILE A 95 -1.68 0.67 14.11
N PHE A 96 -2.52 1.69 14.22
CA PHE A 96 -3.57 1.78 15.23
C PHE A 96 -4.89 1.12 14.81
N TYR A 97 -4.94 0.47 13.65
CA TYR A 97 -6.17 -0.13 13.16
C TYR A 97 -6.63 -1.28 14.06
N PRO A 98 -7.90 -1.29 14.53
CA PRO A 98 -8.40 -2.34 15.41
C PRO A 98 -8.42 -3.71 14.72
N THR A 99 -8.11 -4.76 15.47
CA THR A 99 -8.06 -6.16 15.01
C THR A 99 -9.43 -6.83 14.92
N ASN A 100 -10.47 -6.25 15.53
CA ASN A 100 -11.77 -6.88 15.69
C ASN A 100 -12.78 -6.15 14.80
N GLN A 101 -12.82 -6.46 13.50
CA GLN A 101 -13.69 -5.74 12.56
C GLN A 101 -14.56 -6.69 11.74
N SER A 102 -15.78 -6.22 11.46
CA SER A 102 -16.77 -6.91 10.64
C SER A 102 -16.55 -6.58 9.16
N MET A 103 -17.39 -7.15 8.27
CA MET A 103 -17.40 -6.77 6.85
C MET A 103 -18.31 -5.56 6.57
N ASP A 104 -18.66 -4.79 7.60
CA ASP A 104 -19.62 -3.68 7.47
C ASP A 104 -18.93 -2.37 7.06
N PHE A 105 -19.68 -1.48 6.41
CA PHE A 105 -19.16 -0.20 5.92
C PHE A 105 -18.62 0.72 7.04
N LEU A 106 -19.22 0.66 8.23
CA LEU A 106 -18.87 1.51 9.39
C LEU A 106 -17.68 0.98 10.20
N THR A 107 -17.40 -0.32 10.09
CA THR A 107 -16.27 -1.02 10.75
C THR A 107 -15.62 -1.97 9.74
N PRO A 108 -14.99 -1.41 8.67
CA PRO A 108 -14.57 -2.21 7.54
C PRO A 108 -13.47 -3.21 7.91
N SER A 109 -13.33 -4.27 7.12
CA SER A 109 -12.15 -5.13 7.27
C SER A 109 -10.87 -4.35 6.93
N LEU A 110 -9.72 -4.78 7.48
CA LEU A 110 -8.42 -4.18 7.18
C LEU A 110 -8.15 -4.12 5.67
N GLY A 111 -8.56 -5.16 4.93
CA GLY A 111 -8.48 -5.22 3.47
C GLY A 111 -9.24 -4.08 2.80
N ILE A 112 -10.50 -3.90 3.17
CA ILE A 112 -11.35 -2.84 2.64
C ILE A 112 -10.75 -1.47 3.00
N ALA A 113 -10.41 -1.22 4.26
CA ALA A 113 -9.81 0.04 4.68
C ALA A 113 -8.50 0.37 3.94
N ALA A 114 -7.63 -0.63 3.74
CA ALA A 114 -6.40 -0.46 2.97
C ALA A 114 -6.67 -0.09 1.51
N GLN A 115 -7.68 -0.71 0.89
CA GLN A 115 -8.13 -0.35 -0.46
C GLN A 115 -8.67 1.08 -0.54
N TRP A 116 -9.48 1.53 0.44
CA TRP A 116 -9.99 2.90 0.47
C TRP A 116 -8.87 3.93 0.62
N ILE A 117 -7.94 3.70 1.55
CA ILE A 117 -6.78 4.58 1.76
C ILE A 117 -5.91 4.61 0.48
N ALA A 118 -5.61 3.45 -0.10
CA ALA A 118 -4.87 3.39 -1.37
C ALA A 118 -5.64 4.08 -2.51
N GLY A 119 -6.96 3.91 -2.59
CA GLY A 119 -7.82 4.53 -3.59
C GLY A 119 -7.86 6.05 -3.49
N VAL A 120 -8.02 6.60 -2.29
CA VAL A 120 -7.97 8.04 -2.03
C VAL A 120 -6.59 8.60 -2.40
N TYR A 121 -5.53 7.90 -2.02
CA TYR A 121 -4.17 8.26 -2.38
C TYR A 121 -3.97 8.35 -3.89
N LEU A 122 -4.44 7.34 -4.64
CA LEU A 122 -4.36 7.29 -6.10
C LEU A 122 -5.18 8.40 -6.74
N ALA A 123 -6.43 8.60 -6.30
CA ALA A 123 -7.31 9.62 -6.85
C ALA A 123 -6.72 11.03 -6.70
N ILE A 124 -6.23 11.39 -5.52
CA ILE A 124 -5.61 12.69 -5.28
C ILE A 124 -4.32 12.83 -6.09
N SER A 125 -3.49 11.78 -6.12
CA SER A 125 -2.25 11.79 -6.90
C SER A 125 -2.52 11.99 -8.39
N LEU A 126 -3.55 11.34 -8.94
CA LEU A 126 -3.96 11.48 -10.33
C LEU A 126 -4.40 12.92 -10.64
N VAL A 127 -5.22 13.54 -9.77
CA VAL A 127 -5.64 14.93 -9.93
C VAL A 127 -4.45 15.88 -9.96
N ILE A 128 -3.46 15.67 -9.08
CA ILE A 128 -2.23 16.47 -9.06
C ILE A 128 -1.45 16.31 -10.38
N ILE A 129 -1.30 15.07 -10.86
CA ILE A 129 -0.56 14.77 -12.08
C ILE A 129 -1.24 15.38 -13.31
N ILE A 130 -2.56 15.23 -13.44
CA ILE A 130 -3.34 15.81 -14.55
C ILE A 130 -3.23 17.33 -14.56
N ARG A 131 -3.36 17.98 -13.39
CA ARG A 131 -3.24 19.44 -13.29
C ARG A 131 -1.85 19.97 -13.63
N ALA A 132 -0.80 19.20 -13.31
CA ALA A 132 0.58 19.58 -13.62
C ALA A 132 1.03 19.21 -15.05
N SER A 133 0.23 18.42 -15.77
CA SER A 133 0.45 18.09 -17.18
C SER A 133 -0.13 19.13 -18.13
N LYS A 134 -1.11 19.91 -17.68
CA LYS A 134 -1.63 21.09 -18.39
C LYS A 134 -0.65 22.25 -18.23
#